data_AF-A0A917KS67-F1
#
_entry.id   AF-A0A917KS67-F1
#
_cell.length_a   1.000
_cell.length_b   1.000
_cell.length_c   1.000
_cell.angle_alpha   90.00
_cell.angle_beta   90.00
_cell.angle_gamma   90.00
#
_symmetry.space_group_name_H-M   'P 1'
#
loop_
_entity.id
_entity.type
_entity.pdbx_description
1 polymer ?
#
loop_
_entity_poly.entity_id
_entity_poly.type
_entity_poly.pdbx_seq_one_letter_code
_entity_poly.pdbx_strand_id
1 'polypeptide(L)'
;MNVTGPPNQAAIPANTPIRISDLSGTYTPKKSGKVTFTADVLTIKALGTTTTCTPADDPKPSLTLDVTAAGGGASGSTSQSGTDSGGQLPQTGPADSAIALGTLGGTVLLAGAAGALWLTRRNQPVRR
;
A
#
# COMPACT_ATOMS: atom_id res chain seq x y z
N MET A 1 5.97 8.61 15.02
CA MET A 1 5.55 8.69 13.60
C MET A 1 4.67 9.91 13.49
N ASN A 2 4.95 10.79 12.54
CA ASN A 2 4.12 11.95 12.30
C ASN A 2 3.35 11.71 10.99
N VAL A 3 2.07 12.02 11.01
CA VAL A 3 1.25 12.06 9.81
C VAL A 3 0.90 13.52 9.51
N THR A 4 0.88 13.87 8.23
CA THR A 4 0.54 15.22 7.77
C THR A 4 -0.46 15.14 6.63
N GLY A 5 -1.28 16.18 6.52
CA GLY A 5 -2.26 16.32 5.45
C GLY A 5 -2.28 17.77 4.95
N PRO A 6 -2.90 18.00 3.78
CA PRO A 6 -3.04 19.33 3.22
C PRO A 6 -3.89 20.24 4.14
N PRO A 7 -3.67 21.56 4.08
CA PRO A 7 -4.57 22.51 4.73
C PRO A 7 -5.95 22.50 4.03
N ASN A 8 -6.96 23.02 4.71
CA ASN A 8 -8.28 23.22 4.12
C ASN A 8 -8.17 24.13 2.88
N GLN A 9 -8.72 23.68 1.74
CA GLN A 9 -8.66 24.45 0.49
C GLN A 9 -9.53 25.71 0.52
N ALA A 10 -10.52 25.76 1.42
CA ALA A 10 -11.39 26.90 1.63
C ALA A 10 -11.48 27.24 3.11
N ALA A 11 -11.89 28.47 3.41
CA ALA A 11 -12.20 28.87 4.77
C ALA A 11 -13.33 27.99 5.33
N ILE A 12 -13.13 27.47 6.54
CA ILE A 12 -14.19 26.72 7.24
C ILE A 12 -15.16 27.74 7.86
N PRO A 13 -16.46 27.69 7.52
CA PRO A 13 -17.45 28.59 8.12
C PRO A 13 -17.53 28.41 9.64
N ALA A 14 -17.82 29.51 10.36
CA ALA A 14 -17.99 29.46 11.80
C ALA A 14 -19.09 28.47 12.21
N ASN A 15 -18.88 27.79 13.35
CA ASN A 15 -19.83 26.83 13.94
C ASN A 15 -20.19 25.63 13.05
N THR A 16 -19.34 25.30 12.07
CA THR A 16 -19.50 24.08 11.27
C THR A 16 -18.54 22.97 11.72
N PRO A 17 -18.93 21.69 11.60
CA PRO A 17 -18.03 20.58 11.93
C PRO A 17 -16.73 20.65 11.11
N ILE A 18 -15.59 20.65 11.80
CA ILE A 18 -14.27 20.60 11.17
C ILE A 18 -14.05 19.20 10.60
N ARG A 19 -13.74 19.11 9.30
CA ARG A 19 -13.27 17.87 8.67
C ARG A 19 -11.76 17.87 8.60
N ILE A 20 -11.16 16.77 9.03
CA ILE A 20 -9.71 16.53 8.89
C ILE A 20 -9.52 15.82 7.56
N SER A 21 -8.64 16.34 6.70
CA SER A 21 -8.25 15.68 5.45
C SER A 21 -7.48 14.39 5.74
N ASP A 22 -7.33 13.54 4.72
CA ASP A 22 -6.46 12.37 4.83
C ASP A 22 -5.06 12.78 5.28
N LEU A 23 -4.58 12.08 6.31
CA LEU A 23 -3.25 12.27 6.87
C LEU A 23 -2.39 11.09 6.42
N SER A 24 -1.20 11.38 5.92
CA SER A 24 -0.24 10.38 5.45
C SER A 24 1.06 10.49 6.22
N GLY A 25 1.74 9.36 6.40
CA GLY A 25 3.06 9.31 7.00
C GLY A 25 3.74 7.99 6.66
N THR A 26 5.06 8.00 6.63
CA THR A 26 5.86 6.82 6.30
C THR A 26 6.38 6.12 7.55
N TYR A 27 6.26 4.80 7.56
CA TYR A 27 6.85 3.93 8.56
C TYR A 27 7.72 2.88 7.88
N THR A 28 9.02 2.87 8.22
CA THR A 28 9.96 1.85 7.74
C THR A 28 10.38 0.96 8.91
N PRO A 29 9.91 -0.29 8.98
CA PRO A 29 10.32 -1.17 10.05
C PRO A 29 11.77 -1.65 9.86
N LYS A 30 12.49 -1.90 10.95
CA LYS A 30 13.91 -2.29 10.90
C LYS A 30 14.17 -3.76 11.26
N LYS A 31 13.16 -4.46 11.76
CA LYS A 31 13.25 -5.83 12.26
C LYS A 31 11.97 -6.58 11.89
N SER A 32 12.09 -7.90 11.77
CA SER A 32 10.93 -8.78 11.67
C SER A 32 10.12 -8.75 12.97
N GLY A 33 8.81 -8.94 12.87
CA GLY A 33 7.92 -9.00 14.02
C GLY A 33 6.54 -8.44 13.73
N LYS A 34 5.70 -8.33 14.77
CA LYS A 34 4.39 -7.68 14.68
C LYS A 34 4.50 -6.21 15.07
N VAL A 35 3.90 -5.34 14.27
CA VAL A 35 3.77 -3.91 14.56
C VAL A 35 2.29 -3.58 14.68
N THR A 36 1.91 -2.99 15.80
CA THR A 36 0.53 -2.62 16.09
C THR A 36 0.42 -1.11 16.16
N PHE A 37 -0.50 -0.54 15.39
CA PHE A 37 -0.86 0.87 15.43
C PHE A 37 -2.17 1.01 16.18
N THR A 38 -2.15 1.83 17.23
CA THR A 38 -3.30 2.16 18.07
C THR A 38 -3.44 3.68 18.06
N ALA A 39 -4.68 4.17 18.05
CA ALA A 39 -4.93 5.60 18.17
C ALA A 39 -4.43 6.11 19.54
N ASP A 40 -3.74 7.24 19.55
CA ASP A 40 -3.27 7.90 20.76
C ASP A 40 -3.68 9.39 20.67
N VAL A 41 -3.19 10.22 21.60
CA VAL A 41 -3.40 11.66 21.62
C VAL A 41 -3.18 12.27 20.25
N LEU A 42 -4.26 12.80 19.68
CA LEU A 42 -4.23 13.51 18.42
C LEU A 42 -4.01 15.00 18.70
N THR A 43 -2.84 15.50 18.33
CA THR A 43 -2.55 16.93 18.37
C THR A 43 -2.81 17.54 16.99
N ILE A 44 -3.85 18.37 16.89
CA ILE A 44 -4.24 19.07 15.67
C ILE A 44 -3.68 20.49 15.73
N LYS A 45 -2.92 20.87 14.71
CA LYS A 45 -2.42 22.24 14.54
C LYS A 45 -3.00 22.82 13.26
N ALA A 46 -3.91 23.79 13.41
CA ALA A 46 -4.57 24.43 12.28
C ALA A 46 -4.87 25.91 12.59
N LEU A 47 -4.62 26.79 11.62
CA LEU A 47 -4.91 28.23 11.72
C LEU A 47 -4.37 28.90 13.01
N GLY A 48 -3.17 28.52 13.45
CA GLY A 48 -2.56 29.05 14.68
C GLY A 48 -3.14 28.50 15.99
N THR A 49 -4.15 27.62 15.92
CA THR A 49 -4.74 26.95 17.09
C THR A 49 -4.14 25.56 17.26
N THR A 50 -3.87 25.18 18.50
CA THR A 50 -3.47 23.81 18.85
C THR A 50 -4.57 23.18 19.67
N THR A 51 -5.15 22.10 19.15
CA THR A 51 -6.17 21.31 19.84
C THR A 51 -5.62 19.94 20.13
N THR A 52 -5.78 19.49 21.38
CA THR A 52 -5.36 18.16 21.82
C THR A 52 -6.62 17.34 22.06
N CYS A 53 -6.75 16.23 21.33
CA CYS A 53 -7.80 15.25 21.52
C CYS A 53 -7.20 14.01 22.19
N THR A 54 -7.53 13.81 23.46
CA THR A 54 -7.14 12.61 24.21
C THR A 54 -8.28 11.60 24.14
N PRO A 55 -8.01 10.33 23.75
CA PRO A 55 -9.01 9.27 23.84
C PRO A 55 -9.53 9.12 25.28
N ALA A 56 -10.84 8.98 25.44
CA ALA A 56 -11.45 8.82 26.77
C ALA A 56 -11.30 7.39 27.33
N ASP A 57 -11.19 6.41 26.45
CA ASP A 57 -11.02 4.98 26.76
C ASP A 57 -9.67 4.48 26.21
N ASP A 58 -9.41 3.17 26.36
CA ASP A 58 -8.29 2.47 25.74
C ASP A 58 -8.66 1.99 24.33
N PRO A 59 -8.33 2.74 23.25
CA PRO A 59 -8.65 2.32 21.90
C PRO A 59 -7.94 1.01 21.55
N LYS A 60 -8.65 0.15 20.83
CA LYS A 60 -8.06 -1.07 20.26
C LYS A 60 -7.18 -0.75 19.06
N PRO A 61 -6.28 -1.66 18.66
CA PRO A 61 -5.48 -1.51 17.44
C PRO A 61 -6.33 -1.17 16.22
N SER A 62 -5.90 -0.16 15.46
CA SER A 62 -6.49 0.22 14.17
C SER A 62 -5.83 -0.49 13.00
N LEU A 63 -4.57 -0.91 13.14
CA LEU A 63 -3.82 -1.66 12.14
C LEU A 63 -2.78 -2.55 12.80
N THR A 64 -2.66 -3.80 12.36
CA THR A 64 -1.59 -4.71 12.76
C THR A 64 -0.87 -5.20 11.51
N LEU A 65 0.44 -5.03 11.47
CA LEU A 65 1.30 -5.45 10.38
C LEU A 65 2.21 -6.59 10.83
N ASP A 66 2.24 -7.66 10.06
CA ASP A 66 3.28 -8.68 10.14
C ASP A 66 4.44 -8.26 9.25
N VAL A 67 5.59 -8.00 9.86
CA VAL A 67 6.80 -7.51 9.21
C VAL A 67 7.81 -8.63 9.07
N THR A 68 8.32 -8.80 7.86
CA THR A 68 9.53 -9.59 7.60
C THR A 68 10.66 -8.66 7.16
N ALA A 69 11.76 -8.64 7.89
CA ALA A 69 12.93 -7.82 7.54
C ALA A 69 13.49 -8.21 6.16
N ALA A 70 14.03 -7.21 5.46
CA ALA A 70 14.80 -7.47 4.25
C ALA A 70 16.04 -8.31 4.59
N GLY A 71 16.30 -9.36 3.80
CA GLY A 71 17.44 -10.24 4.02
C GLY A 71 18.76 -9.50 3.89
N GLY A 72 19.56 -9.49 4.95
CA GLY A 72 20.94 -8.99 4.93
C GLY A 72 21.87 -9.99 4.25
N GLY A 73 22.10 -9.84 2.95
CA GLY A 73 23.11 -10.60 2.22
C GLY A 73 24.48 -9.92 2.33
N ALA A 74 25.37 -10.44 3.18
CA ALA A 74 26.80 -10.25 3.01
C ALA A 74 27.34 -11.38 2.13
N SER A 75 27.60 -11.11 0.84
CA SER A 75 28.64 -11.79 0.05
C SER A 75 28.73 -11.24 -1.38
N GLY A 76 29.94 -10.81 -1.74
CA GLY A 76 30.63 -11.23 -2.96
C GLY A 76 29.98 -10.92 -4.32
N SER A 77 30.55 -9.92 -4.99
CA SER A 77 30.81 -9.83 -6.43
C SER A 77 30.03 -10.78 -7.37
N THR A 78 29.17 -10.21 -8.21
CA THR A 78 29.25 -10.36 -9.68
C THR A 78 28.42 -9.26 -10.33
N SER A 79 29.10 -8.46 -11.15
CA SER A 79 28.51 -7.41 -11.97
C SER A 79 27.44 -7.98 -12.90
N GLN A 80 26.20 -7.52 -12.76
CA GLN A 80 25.23 -7.54 -13.86
C GLN A 80 24.46 -6.21 -13.87
N SER A 81 24.47 -5.61 -15.05
CA SER A 81 24.06 -4.26 -15.37
C SER A 81 22.55 -4.01 -15.19
N GLY A 82 22.24 -2.98 -14.40
CA GLY A 82 21.12 -2.05 -14.61
C GLY A 82 19.73 -2.50 -14.14
N THR A 83 19.33 -2.12 -12.93
CA THR A 83 18.16 -1.24 -12.62
C THR A 83 18.20 -0.91 -11.12
N ASP A 84 18.07 0.37 -10.77
CA ASP A 84 17.90 1.00 -9.44
C ASP A 84 18.44 0.29 -8.17
N SER A 85 19.54 0.82 -7.64
CA SER A 85 20.14 0.50 -6.35
C SER A 85 19.31 1.01 -5.15
N GLY A 86 18.10 0.49 -4.98
CA GLY A 86 17.35 0.58 -3.72
C GLY A 86 17.45 -0.76 -2.99
N GLY A 87 18.07 -0.81 -1.81
CA GLY A 87 18.08 -2.03 -1.00
C GLY A 87 16.66 -2.56 -0.76
N GLN A 88 16.48 -3.89 -0.68
CA GLN A 88 15.16 -4.48 -0.47
C GLN A 88 14.45 -3.85 0.73
N LEU A 89 13.18 -3.46 0.54
CA LEU A 89 12.33 -3.00 1.63
C LEU A 89 11.80 -4.21 2.43
N PRO A 90 11.57 -4.06 3.74
CA PRO A 90 10.88 -5.06 4.55
C PRO A 90 9.47 -5.34 4.01
N GLN A 91 9.08 -6.62 4.02
CA GLN A 91 7.76 -7.03 3.56
C GLN A 91 6.72 -6.81 4.67
N THR A 92 5.60 -6.17 4.31
CA THR A 92 4.48 -5.88 5.22
C THR A 92 3.16 -6.31 4.57
N GLY A 93 2.84 -7.60 4.64
CA GLY A 93 1.60 -8.17 4.09
C GLY A 93 1.71 -9.63 3.61
N PRO A 94 0.57 -10.31 3.35
CA PRO A 94 0.56 -11.72 2.95
C PRO A 94 1.13 -11.92 1.54
N ALA A 95 2.04 -12.88 1.38
CA ALA A 95 2.63 -13.24 0.09
C ALA A 95 1.60 -13.81 -0.91
N ASP A 96 0.47 -14.34 -0.41
CA ASP A 96 -0.55 -15.02 -1.21
C ASP A 96 -1.28 -14.09 -2.19
N SER A 97 -1.23 -12.77 -1.96
CA SER A 97 -1.86 -11.78 -2.84
C SER A 97 -1.25 -11.77 -4.24
N ALA A 98 0.06 -12.03 -4.36
CA ALA A 98 0.73 -12.11 -5.66
C ALA A 98 0.31 -13.36 -6.46
N ILE A 99 0.15 -14.49 -5.77
CA ILE A 99 -0.32 -15.74 -6.39
C ILE A 99 -1.79 -15.60 -6.79
N ALA A 100 -2.62 -14.98 -5.96
CA ALA A 100 -4.03 -14.74 -6.25
C ALA A 100 -4.23 -13.79 -7.46
N LEU A 101 -3.44 -12.73 -7.58
CA LEU A 101 -3.48 -11.86 -8.76
C LEU A 101 -2.89 -12.56 -9.99
N GLY A 102 -1.89 -13.42 -9.82
CA GLY A 102 -1.30 -14.22 -10.89
C GLY A 102 -2.29 -15.22 -11.51
N THR A 103 -3.14 -15.87 -10.70
CA THR A 103 -4.18 -16.79 -11.21
C THR A 103 -5.30 -16.03 -11.93
N LEU A 104 -5.71 -14.87 -11.43
CA LEU A 104 -6.65 -13.99 -12.13
C LEU A 104 -6.06 -13.51 -13.47
N GLY A 105 -4.82 -13.02 -13.50
CA GLY A 105 -4.16 -12.62 -14.74
C GLY A 105 -4.00 -13.77 -15.73
N GLY A 106 -3.60 -14.96 -15.25
CA GLY A 106 -3.44 -16.15 -16.06
C GLY A 106 -4.75 -16.64 -16.69
N THR A 107 -5.85 -16.64 -15.95
CA THR A 107 -7.17 -17.03 -16.49
C THR A 107 -7.66 -16.06 -17.56
N VAL A 108 -7.48 -14.75 -17.36
CA VAL A 108 -7.82 -13.74 -18.37
C VAL A 108 -6.99 -13.91 -19.65
N LEU A 109 -5.68 -14.13 -19.51
CA LEU A 109 -4.79 -14.36 -20.65
C LEU A 109 -5.18 -15.63 -21.44
N LEU A 110 -5.45 -16.73 -20.75
CA LEU A 110 -5.87 -18.00 -21.38
C LEU A 110 -7.23 -17.87 -22.07
N ALA A 111 -8.21 -17.22 -21.44
CA ALA A 111 -9.52 -16.96 -22.04
C ALA A 111 -9.40 -16.09 -23.30
N GLY A 112 -8.55 -15.05 -23.26
CA GLY A 112 -8.27 -14.20 -24.43
C GLY A 112 -7.63 -14.98 -25.58
N ALA A 113 -6.63 -15.82 -25.29
CA ALA A 113 -5.97 -16.66 -26.29
C ALA A 113 -6.95 -17.66 -26.94
N ALA A 114 -7.81 -18.31 -26.14
CA ALA A 114 -8.83 -19.23 -26.64
C ALA A 114 -9.85 -18.51 -27.54
N GLY A 115 -10.28 -17.31 -27.16
CA GLY A 115 -11.18 -16.47 -27.96
C GLY A 115 -10.57 -16.08 -29.32
N ALA A 116 -9.31 -15.64 -29.32
CA ALA A 116 -8.57 -15.29 -30.55
C ALA A 116 -8.39 -16.51 -31.47
N LEU A 117 -8.06 -17.68 -30.90
CA LEU A 117 -7.91 -18.93 -31.67
C LEU A 117 -9.24 -19.36 -32.30
N TRP A 118 -10.35 -19.21 -31.57
CA TRP A 118 -11.67 -19.56 -32.08
C TRP A 118 -12.13 -18.63 -33.21
N LEU A 119 -11.87 -17.32 -33.10
CA LEU A 119 -12.15 -16.33 -34.15
C LEU A 119 -11.35 -16.61 -35.42
N THR A 120 -10.05 -16.87 -35.29
CA THR A 120 -9.17 -17.14 -36.45
C THR A 120 -9.50 -18.47 -37.13
N ARG A 121 -9.88 -19.51 -36.37
CA ARG A 121 -10.33 -20.79 -36.93
C ARG A 121 -11.67 -20.68 -37.67
N ARG A 122 -12.59 -19.83 -37.21
CA ARG A 122 -13.86 -19.58 -37.91
C ARG A 122 -13.70 -18.81 -39.21
N ASN A 123 -12.64 -18.04 -39.35
CA ASN A 123 -12.36 -17.22 -40.53
C ASN A 123 -11.51 -17.92 -41.60
N GLN A 124 -11.24 -19.23 -41.50
CA GLN A 124 -10.55 -19.95 -42.58
C GLN A 124 -11.53 -20.26 -43.73
N PRO A 125 -11.37 -19.64 -44.91
CA PRO A 125 -12.15 -20.03 -46.08
C PRO A 125 -11.73 -21.45 -46.48
N VAL A 126 -12.72 -22.33 -46.65
CA VAL A 126 -12.53 -23.68 -47.18
C VAL A 126 -11.93 -23.54 -48.58
N ARG A 127 -10.62 -23.80 -48.73
CA ARG A 127 -10.00 -23.95 -50.05
C ARG A 127 -10.56 -25.23 -50.67
N ARG A 128 -11.50 -25.05 -51.61
CA ARG A 128 -11.87 -26.06 -52.60
C ARG A 128 -10.85 -26.07 -53.74
#